data_AF-A0A7X0FV05-F1
#
_entry.id   AF-A0A7X0FV05-F1
#
_cell.length_a   1.000
_cell.length_b   1.000
_cell.length_c   1.000
_cell.angle_alpha   90.00
_cell.angle_beta   90.00
_cell.angle_gamma   90.00
#
_symmetry.space_group_name_H-M   'P 1'
#
loop_
_entity.id
_entity.type
_entity.pdbx_description
1 polymer ?
#
loop_
_entity_poly.entity_id
_entity_poly.type
_entity_poly.pdbx_seq_one_letter_code
_entity_poly.pdbx_strand_id
1 'polypeptide(L)' 'MKELEFRRVAVTGADAEALPAAAALTDKDEDPTAHAHDLQRERCLFCVASTRARDALYVSYTGAPSPFLPHRGV' A
#
# COMPACT_ATOMS: atom_id res chain seq x y z
N MET A 1 -9.56 -9.92 -7.04
CA MET A 1 -10.42 -9.34 -5.98
C MET A 1 -11.20 -8.14 -6.51
N LYS A 2 -12.25 -8.38 -7.30
CA LYS A 2 -13.17 -7.34 -7.77
C LYS A 2 -14.54 -7.70 -7.19
N GLU A 3 -15.28 -6.71 -6.65
CA GLU A 3 -16.66 -6.85 -6.13
C GLU A 3 -16.86 -7.68 -4.85
N LEU A 4 -15.80 -7.90 -4.07
CA LEU A 4 -15.94 -8.43 -2.70
C LEU A 4 -15.85 -7.28 -1.69
N GLU A 5 -16.73 -7.28 -0.69
CA GLU A 5 -16.61 -6.46 0.51
C GLU A 5 -16.66 -7.37 1.72
N PHE A 6 -15.90 -7.03 2.76
CA PHE A 6 -15.81 -7.80 3.98
C PHE A 6 -16.17 -6.92 5.17
N ARG A 7 -16.85 -7.51 6.17
CA ARG A 7 -17.17 -6.79 7.40
C ARG A 7 -15.89 -6.25 8.06
N ARG A 8 -14.83 -7.06 8.09
CA ARG A 8 -13.52 -6.68 8.65
C ARG A 8 -12.41 -7.17 7.73
N VAL A 9 -11.38 -6.35 7.54
CA VAL A 9 -10.20 -6.69 6.74
C VAL A 9 -8.94 -6.39 7.56
N ALA A 10 -7.93 -7.25 7.42
CA ALA A 10 -6.59 -7.00 7.93
C ALA A 10 -5.61 -6.93 6.74
N VAL A 11 -4.88 -5.83 6.62
CA VAL A 11 -3.75 -5.70 5.71
C VAL A 11 -2.47 -5.83 6.54
N THR A 12 -1.77 -6.93 6.38
CA THR A 12 -0.56 -7.26 7.14
C THR A 12 0.68 -7.09 6.28
N GLY A 13 1.77 -6.64 6.86
CA GLY A 13 3.02 -6.41 6.13
C GLY A 13 2.99 -5.13 5.30
N ALA A 14 2.34 -4.08 5.80
CA ALA A 14 2.38 -2.74 5.21
C ALA A 14 3.65 -1.98 5.63
N ASP A 15 4.81 -2.65 5.55
CA ASP A 15 6.13 -2.10 5.85
C ASP A 15 6.82 -1.58 4.58
N ALA A 16 7.92 -0.84 4.76
CA ALA A 16 8.65 -0.21 3.69
C ALA A 16 9.33 -1.19 2.72
N GLU A 17 9.53 -2.45 3.11
CA GLU A 17 10.12 -3.48 2.25
C GLU A 17 9.07 -4.15 1.35
N ALA A 18 7.84 -4.30 1.85
CA ALA A 18 6.76 -4.95 1.12
C ALA A 18 5.85 -3.99 0.34
N LEU A 19 5.71 -2.73 0.78
CA LEU A 19 4.78 -1.78 0.18
C LEU A 19 5.41 -0.36 0.11
N PRO A 20 5.60 0.20 -1.10
CA PRO A 20 5.36 -0.37 -2.43
C PRO A 20 6.28 -1.57 -2.74
N ALA A 21 5.80 -2.51 -3.54
CA ALA A 21 6.60 -3.66 -3.95
C ALA A 21 7.74 -3.21 -4.88
N ALA A 22 9.00 -3.35 -4.45
CA ALA A 22 10.17 -2.88 -5.21
C ALA A 22 10.23 -3.46 -6.63
N ALA A 23 9.83 -4.72 -6.82
CA ALA A 23 9.79 -5.36 -8.14
C ALA A 23 8.73 -4.77 -9.10
N ALA A 24 7.79 -3.97 -8.59
CA ALA A 24 6.77 -3.29 -9.38
C ALA A 24 7.15 -1.85 -9.73
N LEU A 25 8.32 -1.36 -9.28
CA LEU A 25 8.77 0.01 -9.51
C LEU A 25 9.86 0.03 -10.57
N THR A 26 9.65 0.84 -11.62
CA THR A 26 10.72 1.23 -12.54
C THR A 26 11.82 1.97 -11.77
N ASP A 27 13.09 1.80 -12.16
CA ASP A 27 14.18 2.56 -11.53
C ASP A 27 13.95 4.06 -11.74
N LYS A 28 14.03 4.82 -10.65
CA LYS A 28 13.81 6.26 -10.65
C LYS A 28 14.85 7.00 -11.49
N ASP A 29 16.09 6.50 -11.54
CA ASP A 29 17.17 7.12 -12.30
C ASP A 29 17.06 6.81 -13.81
N GLU A 30 16.37 5.73 -14.18
CA GLU A 30 16.11 5.36 -15.57
C GLU A 30 14.89 6.12 -16.14
N ASP A 31 13.75 6.08 -15.45
CA ASP A 31 12.54 6.81 -15.83
C ASP A 31 11.75 7.31 -14.60
N PRO A 32 11.95 8.58 -14.20
CA PRO A 32 11.23 9.18 -13.08
C PRO A 32 9.71 9.25 -13.26
N THR A 33 9.23 9.35 -14.51
CA THR A 33 7.80 9.47 -14.80
C THR A 33 7.13 8.12 -14.64
N ALA A 34 7.72 7.06 -15.22
CA ALA A 34 7.25 5.69 -15.02
C ALA A 34 7.27 5.31 -13.55
N HIS A 35 8.37 5.60 -12.83
CA HIS A 35 8.46 5.35 -11.39
C HIS A 35 7.33 6.02 -10.59
N ALA A 36 7.01 7.28 -10.90
CA ALA A 36 5.90 7.98 -10.24
C ALA A 36 4.53 7.34 -10.55
N HIS A 37 4.32 6.86 -11.78
CA HIS A 37 3.11 6.12 -12.15
C HIS A 37 3.01 4.76 -11.44
N ASP A 38 4.12 4.04 -11.30
CA ASP A 38 4.19 2.76 -10.60
C ASP A 38 3.88 2.95 -9.10
N LEU A 39 4.47 3.97 -8.47
CA LEU A 39 4.14 4.35 -7.10
C LEU A 39 2.65 4.68 -6.94
N GLN A 40 2.08 5.43 -7.87
CA GLN A 40 0.65 5.75 -7.86
C GLN A 40 -0.21 4.51 -8.01
N ARG A 41 0.21 3.52 -8.80
CA ARG A 41 -0.48 2.24 -8.98
C ARG A 41 -0.47 1.42 -7.69
N GLU A 42 0.69 1.27 -7.05
CA GLU A 42 0.82 0.56 -5.77
C GLU A 42 -0.06 1.21 -4.69
N ARG A 43 -0.08 2.55 -4.65
CA ARG A 43 -0.93 3.30 -3.71
C ARG A 43 -2.42 3.09 -3.97
N CYS A 44 -2.83 3.04 -5.25
CA CYS A 44 -4.19 2.68 -5.63
C CYS A 44 -4.54 1.25 -5.21
N LEU A 45 -3.63 0.29 -5.37
CA LEU A 45 -3.85 -1.10 -4.94
C LEU A 45 -4.07 -1.18 -3.42
N PHE A 46 -3.24 -0.50 -2.63
CA PHE A 46 -3.41 -0.40 -1.18
C PHE A 46 -4.74 0.26 -0.79
N CYS A 47 -5.14 1.33 -1.49
CA CYS A 47 -6.45 1.98 -1.30
C CYS A 47 -7.61 1.01 -1.59
N VAL A 48 -7.54 0.28 -2.71
CA VAL A 48 -8.55 -0.73 -3.05
C VAL A 48 -8.62 -1.82 -2.00
N ALA A 49 -7.50 -2.32 -1.48
CA ALA A 49 -7.48 -3.32 -0.42
C ALA A 49 -8.10 -2.78 0.89
N SER A 50 -7.76 -1.53 1.25
CA SER A 50 -8.24 -0.85 2.45
C SER A 50 -9.74 -0.61 2.42
N THR A 51 -10.28 -0.20 1.25
CA THR A 51 -11.71 0.09 1.07
C THR A 51 -12.59 -1.17 0.94
N ARG A 52 -12.01 -2.37 0.96
CA ARG A 52 -12.78 -3.62 1.11
C ARG A 52 -13.36 -3.80 2.50
N ALA A 53 -12.86 -3.05 3.49
CA ALA A 53 -13.35 -3.08 4.86
C ALA A 53 -14.63 -2.24 5.00
N ARG A 54 -15.73 -2.89 5.38
CA ARG A 54 -17.00 -2.20 5.63
C ARG A 54 -17.12 -1.62 7.03
N ASP A 55 -16.73 -2.39 8.06
CA ASP A 55 -16.89 -1.98 9.46
C ASP A 55 -15.54 -1.65 10.11
N ALA A 56 -14.50 -2.45 9.87
CA ALA A 56 -13.17 -2.23 10.47
C ALA A 56 -12.01 -2.66 9.55
N LEU A 57 -11.00 -1.81 9.48
CA LEU A 57 -9.72 -2.08 8.84
C LEU A 57 -8.62 -2.15 9.90
N TYR A 58 -7.84 -3.22 9.89
CA TYR A 58 -6.61 -3.35 10.66
C TYR A 58 -5.42 -3.32 9.70
N VAL A 59 -4.41 -2.51 10.02
CA VAL A 59 -3.17 -2.44 9.23
C VAL A 59 -1.99 -2.68 10.17
N SER A 60 -1.12 -3.62 9.82
CA SER A 60 0.11 -3.90 10.57
C SER A 60 1.33 -3.92 9.66
N TYR A 61 2.48 -3.62 10.27
CA TYR A 61 3.79 -3.60 9.63
C TYR A 61 4.83 -4.09 10.64
N THR A 62 5.99 -4.51 10.14
CA THR A 62 7.15 -4.84 10.97
C THR A 62 8.31 -3.92 10.61
N GLY A 63 9.02 -3.40 11.61
CA GLY A 63 10.14 -2.49 11.37
C GLY A 63 9.67 -1.11 10.88
N ALA A 64 10.09 -0.70 9.68
CA ALA A 64 9.76 0.60 9.11
C ALA A 64 8.38 0.57 8.43
N PRO A 65 7.47 1.51 8.74
CA PRO A 65 6.17 1.56 8.07
C PRO A 65 6.33 1.91 6.60
N SER A 66 5.42 1.39 5.76
CA SER A 66 5.31 1.82 4.37
C SER A 66 5.17 3.35 4.28
N PRO A 67 5.76 3.99 3.25
CA PRO A 67 5.56 5.42 3.00
C PRO A 67 4.10 5.79 2.71
N PHE A 68 3.21 4.82 2.48
CA PHE A 68 1.78 5.06 2.32
C PHE A 68 1.02 5.15 3.64
N LEU A 69 1.64 4.74 4.76
CA LEU A 69 1.05 4.87 6.08
C LEU A 69 1.26 6.29 6.62
N PRO A 70 0.29 6.81 7.40
CA PRO A 70 0.50 8.08 8.08
C PRO A 70 1.70 7.94 9.02
N HIS A 71 2.56 8.96 9.03
CA HIS A 71 3.52 9.10 10.12
C HIS A 71 2.70 9.15 11.42
N ARG A 72 3.08 8.32 12.39
CA ARG A 72 2.40 8.25 13.68
C ARG A 72 2.62 9.60 14.37
N GLY A 73 1.74 10.56 14.07
CA GLY A 73 1.68 11.84 14.74
C GLY A 73 1.43 11.58 16.21
N VAL A 74 2.33 12.08 17.03
CA VAL A 74 2.04 12.36 18.45
C VAL A 74 1.07 13.52 18.51
#